data_AF-A0A178ICX7-F1
#
_entry.id   AF-A0A178ICX7-F1
#
_cell.length_a   1.000
_cell.length_b   1.000
_cell.length_c   1.000
_cell.angle_alpha   90.00
_cell.angle_beta   90.00
_cell.angle_gamma   90.00
#
_symmetry.space_group_name_H-M   'P 1'
#
loop_
_entity.id
_entity.type
_entity.pdbx_description
1 polymer ?
#
loop_
_entity_poly.entity_id
_entity_poly.type
_entity_poly.pdbx_seq_one_letter_code
_entity_poly.pdbx_strand_id
1 'polypeptide(L)'
;MWSLANEFWYYVLFPLLCWAVAWKRPMRAMAAAGLCGFLLWWLPGGLAAKMGIWLFGTAAGNGCFDAGCRGRFIWRLLGAGIFALVLAGSKWRPQEINDWVVGGVFALWLPALSGRWSAPEWLRRMAKGLAEISYTLYVVHFPLLFLAVTAGLQGRQWLPDGMGLGIYTAFLAGTVAVSVGWWWCFEKRTESVRAWVQRQWG
;
A
#
# COMPACT_ATOMS: atom_id res chain seq x y z
N MET A 1 -5.07 -9.58 6.53
CA MET A 1 -3.76 -8.92 6.48
C MET A 1 -3.41 -8.62 5.04
N TRP A 2 -3.34 -7.33 4.72
CA TRP A 2 -2.79 -6.79 3.48
C TRP A 2 -1.26 -6.82 3.64
N SER A 3 -0.58 -7.72 2.94
CA SER A 3 0.87 -7.92 3.06
C SER A 3 1.57 -7.59 1.74
N LEU A 4 2.87 -7.28 1.81
CA LEU A 4 3.72 -7.03 0.64
C LEU A 4 3.65 -8.13 -0.42
N ALA A 5 3.52 -9.38 0.02
CA ALA A 5 3.32 -10.52 -0.86
C ALA A 5 2.03 -10.40 -1.70
N ASN A 6 0.96 -9.80 -1.18
CA ASN A 6 -0.30 -9.64 -1.91
C ASN A 6 -0.19 -8.52 -2.95
N GLU A 7 0.35 -7.36 -2.57
CA GLU A 7 0.49 -6.21 -3.48
C GLU A 7 1.37 -6.53 -4.69
N PHE A 8 2.45 -7.29 -4.48
CA PHE A 8 3.34 -7.74 -5.55
C PHE A 8 2.54 -8.39 -6.70
N TRP A 9 1.64 -9.31 -6.37
CA TRP A 9 0.82 -9.99 -7.39
C TRP A 9 -0.13 -9.04 -8.11
N TYR A 10 -0.66 -8.03 -7.43
CA TYR A 10 -1.55 -7.04 -8.07
C TYR A 10 -0.79 -6.15 -9.05
N TYR A 11 0.46 -5.78 -8.73
CA TYR A 11 1.32 -5.05 -9.65
C TYR A 11 1.74 -5.87 -10.88
N VAL A 12 1.71 -7.20 -10.81
CA VAL A 12 1.92 -8.08 -11.97
C VAL A 12 0.62 -8.27 -12.76
N LEU A 13 -0.46 -8.62 -12.07
CA LEU A 13 -1.75 -8.93 -12.70
C LEU A 13 -2.39 -7.72 -13.39
N PHE A 14 -2.29 -6.52 -12.81
CA PHE A 14 -2.97 -5.34 -13.37
C PHE A 14 -2.43 -4.93 -14.75
N PRO A 15 -1.11 -4.78 -14.97
CA PRO A 15 -0.58 -4.54 -16.32
C PRO A 15 -0.92 -5.64 -17.31
N LEU A 16 -0.94 -6.92 -16.88
CA LEU A 16 -1.33 -8.03 -17.75
C LEU A 16 -2.80 -7.92 -18.19
N LEU A 17 -3.70 -7.55 -17.27
CA LEU A 17 -5.10 -7.26 -17.60
C LEU A 17 -5.21 -6.08 -18.57
N CYS A 18 -4.50 -4.97 -18.30
CA CYS A 18 -4.48 -3.82 -19.19
C CYS A 18 -3.96 -4.19 -20.59
N TRP A 19 -2.88 -4.97 -20.70
CA TRP A 19 -2.33 -5.40 -21.98
C TRP A 19 -3.21 -6.41 -22.70
N ALA A 20 -3.89 -7.29 -21.97
CA ALA A 20 -4.86 -8.21 -22.56
C ALA A 20 -6.00 -7.46 -23.28
N VAL A 21 -6.40 -6.29 -22.77
CA VAL A 21 -7.51 -5.49 -23.32
C VAL A 21 -7.03 -4.42 -24.31
N ALA A 22 -5.95 -3.71 -24.00
CA ALA A 22 -5.55 -2.50 -24.72
C ALA A 22 -4.57 -2.75 -25.89
N TRP A 23 -3.95 -3.93 -25.97
CA TRP A 23 -2.91 -4.16 -26.97
C TRP A 23 -3.48 -4.49 -28.35
N LYS A 24 -3.11 -3.69 -29.36
CA LYS A 24 -3.54 -3.87 -30.75
C LYS A 24 -3.01 -5.15 -31.44
N ARG A 25 -2.01 -5.83 -30.86
CA ARG A 25 -1.41 -7.05 -31.44
C ARG A 25 -2.03 -8.29 -30.80
N PRO A 26 -2.87 -9.07 -31.53
CA PRO A 26 -3.70 -10.11 -30.92
C PRO A 26 -2.88 -11.21 -30.25
N MET A 27 -1.77 -11.63 -30.85
CA MET A 27 -0.89 -12.66 -30.24
C MET A 27 -0.33 -12.22 -28.88
N ARG A 28 0.03 -10.93 -28.74
CA ARG A 28 0.57 -10.41 -27.47
C ARG A 28 -0.54 -10.20 -26.43
N ALA A 29 -1.72 -9.74 -26.86
CA ALA A 29 -2.90 -9.65 -26.01
C ALA A 29 -3.31 -11.04 -25.49
N MET A 30 -3.32 -12.06 -26.36
CA MET A 30 -3.59 -13.46 -25.98
C MET A 30 -2.54 -14.02 -25.02
N ALA A 31 -1.25 -13.74 -25.24
CA ALA A 31 -0.20 -14.15 -24.31
C ALA A 31 -0.37 -13.50 -22.93
N ALA A 32 -0.68 -12.20 -22.88
CA ALA A 32 -0.96 -11.49 -21.63
C ALA A 32 -2.21 -12.03 -20.92
N ALA A 33 -3.28 -12.28 -21.68
CA ALA A 33 -4.52 -12.87 -21.17
C ALA A 33 -4.29 -14.29 -20.63
N GLY A 34 -3.55 -15.13 -21.35
CA GLY A 34 -3.21 -16.49 -20.96
C GLY A 34 -2.36 -16.51 -19.68
N LEU A 35 -1.34 -15.66 -19.59
CA LEU A 35 -0.53 -15.53 -18.39
C LEU A 35 -1.35 -15.00 -17.20
N CYS A 36 -2.20 -13.99 -17.42
CA CYS A 36 -3.10 -13.48 -16.39
C CYS A 36 -4.06 -14.58 -15.89
N GLY A 37 -4.67 -15.33 -16.81
CA GLY A 37 -5.58 -16.43 -16.49
C GLY A 37 -4.87 -17.54 -15.71
N PHE A 38 -3.65 -17.92 -16.12
CA PHE A 38 -2.82 -18.87 -15.40
C PHE A 38 -2.52 -18.40 -13.97
N LEU A 39 -2.09 -17.14 -13.79
CA LEU A 39 -1.79 -16.59 -12.47
C LEU A 39 -3.04 -16.53 -11.58
N LEU A 40 -4.21 -16.15 -12.13
CA LEU A 40 -5.47 -16.15 -11.37
C LEU A 40 -5.92 -17.55 -10.96
N TRP A 41 -5.63 -18.56 -11.80
CA TRP A 41 -5.90 -19.96 -11.47
C TRP A 41 -4.92 -20.52 -10.43
N TRP A 42 -3.65 -20.15 -10.51
CA TRP A 42 -2.59 -20.65 -9.63
C TRP A 42 -2.58 -19.99 -8.24
N LEU A 43 -2.96 -18.71 -8.16
CA LEU A 43 -2.97 -17.98 -6.90
C LEU A 43 -4.13 -18.42 -5.99
N PRO A 44 -3.94 -18.38 -4.65
CA PRO A 44 -5.03 -18.64 -3.72
C PRO A 44 -6.22 -17.71 -3.99
N GLY A 45 -7.43 -18.26 -4.13
CA GLY A 45 -8.62 -17.50 -4.51
C GLY A 45 -8.90 -16.28 -3.61
N GLY A 46 -8.66 -16.40 -2.30
CA GLY A 46 -8.79 -15.27 -1.37
C GLY A 46 -7.76 -14.15 -1.57
N LEU A 47 -6.58 -14.46 -2.14
CA LEU A 47 -5.58 -13.46 -2.53
C LEU A 47 -5.98 -12.79 -3.85
N ALA A 48 -6.38 -13.59 -4.85
CA ALA A 48 -6.84 -13.08 -6.13
C ALA A 48 -8.07 -12.18 -5.98
N ALA A 49 -9.03 -12.56 -5.13
CA ALA A 49 -10.24 -11.77 -4.88
C ALA A 49 -9.93 -10.36 -4.35
N LYS A 50 -8.93 -10.22 -3.46
CA LYS A 50 -8.51 -8.92 -2.90
C LYS A 50 -7.96 -7.94 -3.94
N MET A 51 -7.63 -8.39 -5.14
CA MET A 51 -7.41 -7.52 -6.30
C MET A 51 -8.59 -6.55 -6.52
N GLY A 52 -9.83 -6.99 -6.25
CA GLY A 52 -11.01 -6.12 -6.35
C GLY A 52 -10.98 -4.96 -5.37
N ILE A 53 -10.50 -5.17 -4.14
CA ILE A 53 -10.28 -4.10 -3.16
C ILE A 53 -9.21 -3.13 -3.67
N TRP A 54 -8.13 -3.65 -4.26
CA TRP A 54 -7.09 -2.82 -4.88
C TRP A 54 -7.64 -1.94 -6.01
N LEU A 55 -8.58 -2.46 -6.81
CA LEU A 55 -9.26 -1.71 -7.87
C LEU A 55 -10.20 -0.62 -7.35
N PHE A 56 -10.69 -0.69 -6.10
CA PHE A 56 -11.50 0.39 -5.53
C PHE A 56 -10.76 1.73 -5.50
N GLY A 57 -9.44 1.72 -5.27
CA GLY A 57 -8.62 2.93 -5.35
C GLY A 57 -8.59 3.53 -6.76
N THR A 58 -8.51 2.67 -7.78
CA THR A 58 -8.57 3.09 -9.19
C THR A 58 -9.94 3.66 -9.54
N ALA A 59 -11.03 3.03 -9.10
CA ALA A 59 -12.38 3.53 -9.29
C ALA A 59 -12.58 4.90 -8.60
N ALA A 60 -12.10 5.06 -7.38
CA ALA A 60 -12.17 6.31 -6.65
C ALA A 60 -11.36 7.44 -7.30
N GLY A 61 -10.17 7.14 -7.82
CA GLY A 61 -9.32 8.11 -8.51
C GLY A 61 -9.88 8.61 -9.84
N ASN A 62 -10.58 7.74 -10.60
CA ASN A 62 -11.18 8.09 -11.88
C ASN A 62 -12.53 8.84 -11.76
N GLY A 63 -12.93 9.22 -10.54
CA GLY A 63 -14.18 9.95 -10.33
C GLY A 63 -15.44 9.08 -10.43
N CYS A 64 -15.33 7.74 -10.40
CA CYS A 64 -16.51 6.87 -10.35
C CYS A 64 -17.37 7.14 -9.10
N PHE A 65 -16.79 7.71 -8.05
CA PHE A 65 -17.47 8.09 -6.80
C PHE A 65 -17.59 9.60 -6.60
N ASP A 66 -17.55 10.40 -7.67
CA ASP A 66 -17.52 11.87 -7.59
C ASP A 66 -18.90 12.46 -7.23
N ALA A 67 -19.30 12.28 -5.98
CA ALA A 67 -20.61 12.68 -5.47
C ALA A 67 -20.64 14.10 -4.90
N GLY A 68 -20.04 15.12 -5.54
CA GLY A 68 -20.11 16.53 -5.06
C GLY A 68 -19.61 16.82 -3.63
N CYS A 69 -19.05 15.81 -2.95
CA CYS A 69 -18.59 15.83 -1.56
C CYS A 69 -17.14 16.31 -1.43
N ARG A 70 -16.48 16.55 -2.57
CA ARG A 70 -15.06 16.83 -2.65
C ARG A 70 -14.68 18.05 -1.84
N GLY A 71 -13.78 17.86 -0.87
CA GLY A 71 -13.22 18.93 -0.06
C GLY A 71 -14.16 19.56 0.98
N ARG A 72 -15.40 19.08 1.15
CA ARG A 72 -16.32 19.60 2.17
C ARG A 72 -16.00 18.99 3.54
N PHE A 73 -15.83 19.85 4.54
CA PHE A 73 -15.43 19.44 5.89
C PHE A 73 -16.41 18.44 6.54
N ILE A 74 -17.71 18.62 6.34
CA ILE A 74 -18.73 17.71 6.90
C ILE A 74 -18.57 16.27 6.41
N TRP A 75 -18.31 16.07 5.12
CA TRP A 75 -18.10 14.74 4.53
C TRP A 75 -16.78 14.12 4.97
N ARG A 76 -15.77 14.95 5.29
CA ARG A 76 -14.52 14.48 5.91
C ARG A 76 -14.79 13.90 7.30
N LEU A 77 -15.52 14.62 8.15
CA LEU A 77 -15.83 14.19 9.51
C LEU A 77 -16.78 12.98 9.53
N LEU A 78 -17.85 13.03 8.74
CA LEU A 78 -18.80 11.91 8.65
C LEU A 78 -18.12 10.65 8.13
N GLY A 79 -17.33 10.77 7.06
CA GLY A 79 -16.58 9.64 6.53
C GLY A 79 -15.53 9.11 7.50
N ALA A 80 -14.85 9.98 8.27
CA ALA A 80 -13.93 9.56 9.34
C ALA A 80 -14.66 8.77 10.43
N GLY A 81 -15.83 9.25 10.88
CA GLY A 81 -16.64 8.57 11.88
C GLY A 81 -17.13 7.20 11.39
N ILE A 82 -17.71 7.13 10.20
CA ILE A 82 -18.17 5.87 9.59
C ILE A 82 -16.99 4.91 9.41
N PHE A 83 -15.87 5.38 8.85
CA PHE A 83 -14.68 4.55 8.64
C PHE A 83 -14.12 4.04 9.97
N ALA A 84 -14.04 4.88 11.01
CA ALA A 84 -13.58 4.46 12.33
C ALA A 84 -14.52 3.42 12.96
N LEU A 85 -15.84 3.58 12.84
CA LEU A 85 -16.82 2.60 13.31
C LEU A 85 -16.69 1.26 12.59
N VAL A 86 -16.55 1.29 11.26
CA VAL A 86 -16.35 0.08 10.44
C VAL A 86 -15.02 -0.58 10.76
N LEU A 87 -13.94 0.19 10.92
CA LEU A 87 -12.62 -0.32 11.27
C LEU A 87 -12.64 -0.95 12.68
N ALA A 88 -13.26 -0.29 13.66
CA ALA A 88 -13.45 -0.85 14.99
C ALA A 88 -14.30 -2.14 14.91
N GLY A 89 -15.43 -2.10 14.21
CA GLY A 89 -16.31 -3.25 14.00
C GLY A 89 -15.59 -4.44 13.35
N SER A 90 -14.67 -4.22 12.42
CA SER A 90 -13.87 -5.27 11.78
C SER A 90 -13.03 -6.09 12.76
N LYS A 91 -12.68 -5.52 13.93
CA LYS A 91 -11.92 -6.23 14.97
C LYS A 91 -12.82 -7.08 15.88
N TRP A 92 -14.07 -6.68 16.05
CA TRP A 92 -15.01 -7.33 16.97
C TRP A 92 -15.89 -8.36 16.24
N ARG A 93 -16.19 -8.11 14.97
CA ARG A 93 -17.02 -8.97 14.11
C ARG A 93 -16.37 -9.20 12.74
N PRO A 94 -15.23 -9.89 12.69
CA PRO A 94 -14.46 -10.06 11.46
C PRO A 94 -15.19 -10.84 10.35
N GLN A 95 -16.20 -11.65 10.72
CA GLN A 95 -17.03 -12.38 9.76
C GLN A 95 -18.04 -11.47 9.03
N GLU A 96 -18.57 -10.45 9.72
CA GLU A 96 -19.56 -9.52 9.19
C GLU A 96 -18.88 -8.32 8.51
N ILE A 97 -17.83 -7.80 9.13
CA ILE A 97 -17.12 -6.59 8.69
C ILE A 97 -15.72 -6.99 8.25
N ASN A 98 -15.63 -7.41 6.99
CA ASN A 98 -14.39 -7.89 6.38
C ASN A 98 -13.66 -6.78 5.59
N ASP A 99 -12.49 -7.12 5.05
CA ASP A 99 -11.62 -6.19 4.29
C ASP A 99 -12.36 -5.51 3.11
N TRP A 100 -13.39 -6.14 2.53
CA TRP A 100 -14.19 -5.55 1.45
C TRP A 100 -15.05 -4.39 1.93
N VAL A 101 -15.69 -4.54 3.09
CA VAL A 101 -16.51 -3.49 3.70
C VAL A 101 -15.62 -2.31 4.08
N VAL A 102 -14.49 -2.58 4.73
CA VAL A 102 -13.51 -1.56 5.11
C VAL A 102 -12.99 -0.82 3.86
N GLY A 103 -12.56 -1.57 2.84
CA GLY A 103 -12.03 -1.02 1.60
C GLY A 103 -13.06 -0.21 0.81
N GLY A 104 -14.31 -0.70 0.72
CA GLY A 104 -15.41 -0.01 0.04
C GLY A 104 -15.79 1.30 0.72
N VAL A 105 -15.95 1.30 2.05
CA VAL A 105 -16.23 2.51 2.83
C VAL A 105 -15.10 3.52 2.69
N PHE A 106 -13.84 3.08 2.72
CA PHE A 106 -12.70 3.96 2.49
C PHE A 106 -12.69 4.55 1.08
N ALA A 107 -12.96 3.73 0.05
CA ALA A 107 -13.00 4.19 -1.34
C ALA A 107 -14.09 5.24 -1.59
N LEU A 108 -15.25 5.10 -0.94
CA LEU A 108 -16.32 6.11 -0.97
C LEU A 108 -15.97 7.39 -0.21
N TRP A 109 -15.14 7.28 0.83
CA TRP A 109 -14.67 8.44 1.60
C TRP A 109 -13.54 9.20 0.89
N LEU A 110 -12.74 8.53 0.07
CA LEU A 110 -11.55 9.07 -0.60
C LEU A 110 -11.80 10.40 -1.36
N PRO A 111 -12.91 10.61 -2.10
CA PRO A 111 -13.20 11.89 -2.74
C PRO A 111 -13.35 13.06 -1.75
N ALA A 112 -13.84 12.82 -0.53
CA ALA A 112 -13.94 13.89 0.48
C ALA A 112 -12.54 14.31 0.99
N LEU A 113 -11.58 13.36 0.97
CA LEU A 113 -10.20 13.57 1.39
C LEU A 113 -9.34 14.27 0.33
N SER A 114 -9.64 14.10 -0.96
CA SER A 114 -8.83 14.60 -2.09
C SER A 114 -8.83 16.13 -2.28
N GLY A 115 -9.46 16.89 -1.38
CA GLY A 115 -9.42 18.36 -1.40
C GLY A 115 -8.09 18.94 -0.89
N ARG A 116 -7.89 20.26 -1.06
CA ARG A 116 -6.72 20.95 -0.53
C ARG A 116 -6.75 20.92 1.01
N TRP A 117 -5.60 20.62 1.61
CA TRP A 117 -5.35 20.72 3.06
C TRP A 117 -4.35 21.86 3.30
N SER A 118 -4.66 22.72 4.26
CA SER A 118 -3.69 23.66 4.83
C SER A 118 -3.01 22.98 6.01
N ALA A 119 -1.74 22.60 5.83
CA ALA A 119 -0.90 22.05 6.90
C ALA A 119 0.23 23.04 7.22
N PRO A 120 0.65 23.14 8.50
CA PRO A 120 1.85 23.89 8.85
C PRO A 120 3.09 23.40 8.10
N GLU A 121 4.04 24.31 7.85
CA GLU A 121 5.23 24.01 7.04
C GLU A 121 6.08 22.86 7.59
N TRP A 122 6.23 22.78 8.93
CA TRP A 122 6.99 21.71 9.57
C TRP A 122 6.35 20.33 9.32
N LEU A 123 5.02 20.24 9.41
CA LEU A 123 4.29 19.00 9.18
C LEU A 123 4.36 18.59 7.71
N ARG A 124 4.28 19.57 6.80
CA ARG A 124 4.47 19.34 5.36
C ARG A 124 5.86 18.77 5.06
N ARG A 125 6.91 19.31 5.69
CA ARG A 125 8.28 18.79 5.54
C ARG A 125 8.42 17.39 6.10
N MET A 126 7.88 17.11 7.29
CA MET A 126 7.91 15.77 7.88
C MET A 126 7.14 14.76 7.03
N ALA A 127 5.94 15.10 6.59
CA ALA A 127 5.13 14.24 5.71
C ALA A 127 5.84 13.95 4.39
N LYS A 128 6.47 14.97 3.79
CA LYS A 128 7.28 14.79 2.57
C LYS A 128 8.48 13.87 2.82
N GLY A 129 9.24 14.08 3.89
CA GLY A 129 10.39 13.23 4.22
C GLY A 129 9.98 11.77 4.49
N LEU A 130 8.90 11.55 5.24
CA LEU A 130 8.37 10.21 5.50
C LEU A 130 7.84 9.54 4.21
N ALA A 131 7.20 10.32 3.32
CA ALA A 131 6.74 9.81 2.04
C ALA A 131 7.92 9.40 1.13
N GLU A 132 9.00 10.18 1.11
CA GLU A 132 10.20 9.88 0.30
C GLU A 132 10.92 8.60 0.72
N ILE A 133 10.92 8.24 2.02
CA ILE A 133 11.55 7.01 2.50
C ILE A 133 10.58 5.81 2.53
N SER A 134 9.29 6.04 2.28
CA SER A 134 8.23 5.04 2.54
C SER A 134 8.42 3.76 1.75
N TYR A 135 8.88 3.85 0.49
CA TYR A 135 9.15 2.69 -0.35
C TYR A 135 10.35 1.88 0.16
N THR A 136 11.50 2.53 0.42
CA THR A 136 12.65 1.83 1.01
C THR A 136 12.30 1.23 2.38
N LEU A 137 11.59 1.96 3.24
CA LEU A 137 11.11 1.44 4.52
C LEU A 137 10.25 0.19 4.30
N TYR A 138 9.33 0.26 3.35
CA TYR A 138 8.45 -0.84 2.98
C TYR A 138 9.20 -2.09 2.49
N VAL A 139 10.25 -1.95 1.68
CA VAL A 139 11.02 -3.11 1.18
C VAL A 139 11.94 -3.69 2.25
N VAL A 140 12.56 -2.84 3.06
CA VAL A 140 13.64 -3.23 3.98
C VAL A 140 13.11 -3.73 5.34
N HIS A 141 12.00 -3.18 5.84
CA HIS A 141 11.53 -3.52 7.18
C HIS A 141 11.18 -5.01 7.34
N PHE A 142 10.52 -5.62 6.36
CA PHE A 142 10.07 -7.01 6.50
C PHE A 142 11.24 -8.01 6.60
N PRO A 143 12.24 -8.01 5.70
CA PRO A 143 13.42 -8.86 5.83
C PRO A 143 14.18 -8.64 7.15
N LEU A 144 14.31 -7.39 7.61
CA LEU A 144 15.00 -7.09 8.87
C LEU A 144 14.23 -7.64 10.08
N LEU A 145 12.91 -7.44 10.13
CA LEU A 145 12.07 -7.98 11.20
C LEU A 145 12.04 -9.51 11.15
N PHE A 146 11.99 -10.10 9.96
CA PHE A 146 12.06 -11.54 9.80
C PHE A 146 13.40 -12.09 10.32
N LEU A 147 14.52 -11.45 9.97
CA LEU A 147 15.85 -11.80 10.50
C LEU A 147 15.90 -11.66 12.02
N ALA A 148 15.40 -10.55 12.57
CA ALA A 148 15.35 -10.32 14.01
C ALA A 148 14.56 -11.40 14.75
N VAL A 149 13.40 -11.80 14.22
CA VAL A 149 12.56 -12.84 14.81
C VAL A 149 13.19 -14.23 14.67
N THR A 150 13.72 -14.55 13.50
CA THR A 150 14.30 -15.89 13.26
C THR A 150 15.62 -16.10 13.98
N ALA A 151 16.53 -15.12 13.92
CA ALA A 151 17.84 -15.21 14.54
C ALA A 151 17.81 -14.88 16.04
N GLY A 152 17.04 -13.87 16.44
CA GLY A 152 17.01 -13.39 17.83
C GLY A 152 15.96 -14.06 18.71
N LEU A 153 14.75 -14.28 18.19
CA LEU A 153 13.64 -14.81 18.96
C LEU A 153 13.45 -16.32 18.83
N GLN A 154 14.00 -16.95 17.78
CA GLN A 154 13.83 -18.38 17.48
C GLN A 154 12.35 -18.83 17.55
N GLY A 155 11.43 -17.95 17.13
CA GLY A 155 9.99 -18.20 17.16
C GLY A 155 9.28 -17.92 18.50
N ARG A 156 9.97 -17.44 19.53
CA ARG A 156 9.35 -16.95 20.78
C ARG A 156 8.78 -15.54 20.59
N GLN A 157 7.76 -15.20 21.36
CA GLN A 157 7.22 -13.83 21.42
C GLN A 157 7.74 -13.15 22.69
N TRP A 158 8.12 -11.88 22.62
CA TRP A 158 8.40 -11.12 23.84
C TRP A 158 7.11 -10.83 24.60
N LEU A 159 7.21 -10.92 25.92
CA LEU A 159 6.16 -10.45 26.80
C LEU A 159 6.05 -8.92 26.66
N PRO A 160 4.84 -8.35 26.79
CA PRO A 160 4.64 -6.90 26.76
C PRO A 160 5.06 -6.27 28.10
N ASP A 161 6.29 -6.56 28.55
CA ASP A 161 6.93 -5.94 29.71
C ASP A 161 7.82 -4.76 29.27
N GLY A 162 8.35 -4.01 30.24
CA GLY A 162 9.16 -2.82 29.95
C GLY A 162 10.40 -3.14 29.09
N MET A 163 10.99 -4.33 29.28
CA MET A 163 12.12 -4.80 28.49
C MET A 163 11.69 -5.13 27.05
N GLY A 164 10.61 -5.89 26.87
CA GLY A 164 10.07 -6.22 25.56
C GLY A 164 9.68 -4.98 24.75
N LEU A 165 9.06 -3.98 25.40
CA LEU A 165 8.75 -2.69 24.78
C LEU A 165 10.02 -1.92 24.38
N GLY A 166 11.05 -1.93 25.25
CA GLY A 166 12.34 -1.31 24.97
C GLY A 166 13.01 -1.94 23.75
N ILE A 167 13.09 -3.26 23.70
CA ILE A 167 13.73 -3.97 22.59
C ILE A 167 12.90 -3.79 21.30
N TYR A 168 11.56 -3.86 21.36
CA TYR A 168 10.69 -3.58 20.22
C TYR A 168 10.94 -2.17 19.65
N THR A 169 11.01 -1.17 20.53
CA THR A 169 11.29 0.22 20.13
C THR A 169 12.67 0.34 19.50
N ALA A 170 13.69 -0.34 20.04
CA ALA A 170 15.03 -0.36 19.47
C ALA A 170 15.06 -1.00 18.07
N PHE A 171 14.35 -2.11 17.85
CA PHE A 171 14.23 -2.72 16.51
C PHE A 171 13.49 -1.83 15.53
N LEU A 172 12.40 -1.18 15.96
CA LEU A 172 11.65 -0.26 15.12
C LEU A 172 12.53 0.93 14.70
N ALA A 173 13.23 1.55 15.67
CA ALA A 173 14.14 2.66 15.41
C ALA A 173 15.31 2.24 14.51
N GLY A 174 15.91 1.08 14.77
CA GLY A 174 17.00 0.53 13.96
C GLY A 174 16.55 0.23 12.52
N THR A 175 15.35 -0.32 12.35
CA THR A 175 14.76 -0.57 11.03
C THR A 175 14.58 0.73 10.25
N VAL A 176 14.00 1.76 10.89
CA VAL A 176 13.86 3.09 10.27
C VAL A 176 15.23 3.67 9.92
N ALA A 177 16.23 3.56 10.80
CA ALA A 177 17.58 4.07 10.56
C ALA A 177 18.25 3.38 9.36
N VAL A 178 18.16 2.05 9.25
CA VAL A 178 18.68 1.30 8.11
C VAL A 178 17.96 1.71 6.82
N SER A 179 16.63 1.86 6.87
CA SER A 179 15.85 2.33 5.72
C SER A 179 16.24 3.74 5.27
N VAL A 180 16.49 4.66 6.21
CA VAL A 180 16.99 6.01 5.88
C VAL A 180 18.38 5.95 5.23
N GLY A 181 19.28 5.11 5.76
CA GLY A 181 20.60 4.90 5.18
C GLY A 181 20.52 4.36 3.75
N TRP A 182 19.68 3.36 3.54
CA TRP A 182 19.47 2.76 2.22
C TRP A 182 18.83 3.73 1.23
N TRP A 183 17.84 4.51 1.68
CA TRP A 183 17.21 5.55 0.88
C TRP A 183 18.25 6.60 0.44
N TRP A 184 19.13 7.03 1.36
CA TRP A 184 20.14 8.04 1.05
C TRP A 184 21.18 7.54 0.04
N CYS A 185 21.58 6.28 0.15
CA CYS A 185 22.54 5.65 -0.77
C CYS A 185 21.95 5.40 -2.16
N PHE A 186 20.70 4.94 -2.24
CA PHE A 186 20.11 4.41 -3.47
C PHE A 186 18.90 5.23 -3.95
N GLU A 187 17.79 5.22 -3.21
CA GLU A 187 16.50 5.73 -3.68
C GLU A 187 16.52 7.24 -3.97
N LYS A 188 17.24 8.03 -3.16
CA LYS A 188 17.36 9.48 -3.32
C LYS A 188 17.91 9.88 -4.70
N ARG A 189 18.71 9.02 -5.35
CA ARG A 189 19.31 9.30 -6.67
C ARG A 189 18.46 8.82 -7.84
N THR A 190 17.32 8.16 -7.58
CA THR A 190 16.48 7.52 -8.62
C THR A 190 16.07 8.50 -9.71
N GLU A 191 15.62 9.71 -9.37
CA GLU A 191 15.23 10.71 -10.36
C GLU A 191 16.41 11.20 -11.20
N SER A 192 17.60 11.33 -10.59
CA SER A 192 18.81 11.72 -11.32
C SER A 192 19.22 10.64 -12.33
N VAL A 193 19.14 9.37 -11.94
CA VAL A 193 19.42 8.23 -12.82
C VAL A 193 18.36 8.14 -13.92
N ARG A 194 17.07 8.28 -13.59
CA ARG A 194 15.98 8.28 -14.57
C ARG A 194 16.16 9.37 -15.62
N ALA A 195 16.44 10.60 -15.19
CA ALA A 195 16.70 11.73 -16.09
C ALA A 195 17.97 11.54 -16.93
N TRP A 196 18.96 10.80 -16.44
CA TRP A 196 20.14 10.41 -17.22
C TRP A 196 19.78 9.38 -18.30
N VAL A 197 19.06 8.31 -17.96
CA VAL A 197 18.61 7.28 -18.92
C VAL A 197 17.73 7.88 -20.01
N GLN A 198 16.75 8.72 -19.64
CA GLN A 198 15.85 9.36 -20.60
C GLN A 198 16.57 10.27 -21.59
N ARG A 199 17.66 10.94 -21.19
CA ARG A 199 18.47 11.76 -22.10
C ARG A 199 19.36 10.95 -23.05
N GLN A 200 19.68 9.72 -22.68
CA GLN A 200 20.53 8.85 -23.50
C GLN A 200 19.69 8.04 -24.51
N TRP A 201 18.40 7.78 -24.22
CA TRP A 201 17.54 6.85 -24.97
C TRP A 201 16.25 7.50 -25.51
N GLY A 202 16.03 8.80 -25.26
CA GLY A 202 14.91 9.60 -25.79
C GLY A 202 15.41 10.69 -26.71
#